data_AF-A0A1U7HHK1-F1
#
_entry.id   AF-A0A1U7HHK1-F1
#
_cell.length_a   1.000
_cell.length_b   1.000
_cell.length_c   1.000
_cell.angle_alpha   90.00
_cell.angle_beta   90.00
_cell.angle_gamma   90.00
#
_symmetry.space_group_name_H-M   'P 1'
#
loop_
_entity.id
_entity.type
_entity.pdbx_description
1 polymer ?
#
loop_
_entity_poly.entity_id
_entity_poly.type
_entity_poly.pdbx_seq_one_letter_code
_entity_poly.pdbx_strand_id
1 'polypeptide(L)'
;MSLSYEEDEKIATRKKKKSFSINNSTLILLAFSTAFYSRIFCSITGAPSALNFFHFVSVSFALVVALATSRTRDRKQIALSWTLLWWLLVFLGTMVASALINGAGIINVVFNFLLLGEPFMFLLAIVVIPLSPASLKQMRLWLLVSALINLLLAQLQRILLLSGNISAAGMRGTMDATDGVQGVFFVTGAGGYVSAAVSVSAALYFFLYVKAVPLWIRIFGLIGAIHQILISDTKQVLLTSILAWVVLVLTKVQNIKKLLGYLIAFALAVSAFVWAAQNLEAFSVYGYWFGRSYLFGIDDPQNSALGVKSEGIRMVLSHYHSPLNWFFGLGPGHTLGRLGGWSIREYWTILSRLGATDPPLYDEIWKFINGNWLALTTTLVVPLFSWAGIWGDLGWVGLGVYLYLGFIVWQRLCLDDLSRFLLLTVFVYGFFLTQMEEPGFMLTIAAFIGLRWHENRSKFQNYLYERKSQLQFSVLQDPSSFSPNRTP
;
A
#
# COMPACT_ATOMS: atom_id res chain seq x y z
N MET A 1 -23.78 20.55 -65.41
CA MET A 1 -24.68 20.96 -64.31
C MET A 1 -24.42 20.06 -63.09
N SER A 2 -23.24 19.87 -62.48
CA SER A 2 -21.96 20.60 -62.25
C SER A 2 -21.98 21.78 -61.28
N LEU A 3 -22.99 21.89 -60.41
CA LEU A 3 -23.05 22.92 -59.36
C LEU A 3 -23.40 22.38 -57.95
N SER A 4 -23.30 21.07 -57.70
CA SER A 4 -23.64 20.48 -56.39
C SER A 4 -22.49 19.83 -55.65
N TYR A 5 -21.24 19.99 -56.11
CA TYR A 5 -20.07 19.36 -55.46
C TYR A 5 -19.14 20.36 -54.74
N GLU A 6 -19.28 21.66 -54.97
CA GLU A 6 -18.39 22.69 -54.37
C GLU A 6 -18.90 23.27 -53.03
N GLU A 7 -20.19 23.10 -52.69
CA GLU A 7 -20.70 23.57 -51.38
C GLU A 7 -20.51 22.55 -50.25
N ASP A 8 -20.43 21.25 -50.55
CA ASP A 8 -20.19 20.21 -49.53
C ASP A 8 -18.73 20.15 -49.07
N GLU A 9 -17.78 20.70 -49.83
CA GLU A 9 -16.36 20.71 -49.44
C GLU A 9 -16.00 21.86 -48.49
N LYS A 10 -16.84 22.90 -48.38
CA LYS A 10 -16.60 24.04 -47.48
C LYS A 10 -17.08 23.85 -46.04
N ILE A 11 -17.78 22.75 -45.73
CA ILE A 11 -18.20 22.41 -44.35
C ILE A 11 -17.16 21.54 -43.61
N ALA A 12 -16.18 20.97 -44.31
CA ALA A 12 -15.27 19.96 -43.78
C ALA A 12 -13.98 20.47 -43.10
N THR A 13 -13.85 21.77 -42.77
CA THR A 13 -12.64 22.29 -42.08
C THR A 13 -12.91 23.23 -40.91
N ARG A 14 -14.03 23.05 -40.19
CA ARG A 14 -14.11 23.57 -38.81
C ARG A 14 -13.17 22.73 -37.94
N LYS A 15 -11.89 23.15 -37.86
CA LYS A 15 -10.92 22.71 -36.83
C LYS A 15 -11.65 22.80 -35.48
N LYS A 16 -12.15 21.65 -34.97
CA LYS A 16 -12.69 21.57 -33.61
C LYS A 16 -11.60 22.10 -32.71
N LYS A 17 -11.86 23.27 -32.10
CA LYS A 17 -11.02 23.87 -31.06
C LYS A 17 -10.80 22.73 -30.06
N LYS A 18 -9.58 22.16 -30.02
CA LYS A 18 -9.22 21.12 -29.05
C LYS A 18 -9.38 21.78 -27.70
N SER A 19 -10.54 21.61 -27.05
CA SER A 19 -10.66 22.03 -25.66
C SER A 19 -9.64 21.18 -24.91
N PHE A 20 -8.81 21.84 -24.10
CA PHE A 20 -7.88 21.18 -23.20
C PHE A 20 -8.69 20.47 -22.11
N SER A 21 -9.32 19.35 -22.47
CA SER A 21 -9.99 18.47 -21.52
C SER A 21 -8.92 17.56 -20.94
N ILE A 22 -8.54 17.81 -19.69
CA ILE A 22 -7.66 16.90 -18.93
C ILE A 22 -8.39 15.56 -18.81
N ASN A 23 -7.75 14.48 -19.27
CA ASN A 23 -8.32 13.14 -19.17
C ASN A 23 -8.23 12.67 -17.71
N ASN A 24 -9.27 11.98 -17.24
CA ASN A 24 -9.34 11.42 -15.88
C ASN A 24 -8.16 10.50 -15.54
N SER A 25 -7.66 9.73 -16.51
CA SER A 25 -6.46 8.91 -16.29
C SER A 25 -5.23 9.74 -15.97
N THR A 26 -5.11 10.94 -16.56
CA THR A 26 -4.01 11.87 -16.27
C THR A 26 -4.12 12.40 -14.85
N LEU A 27 -5.32 12.69 -14.36
CA LEU A 27 -5.54 13.11 -12.97
C LEU A 27 -5.14 12.03 -11.96
N ILE A 28 -5.47 10.76 -12.23
CA ILE A 28 -5.04 9.63 -11.39
C ILE A 28 -3.51 9.55 -11.35
N LEU A 29 -2.84 9.65 -12.52
CA LEU A 29 -1.38 9.59 -12.60
C LEU A 29 -0.72 10.79 -11.93
N LEU A 30 -1.33 11.98 -12.03
CA LEU A 30 -0.88 13.17 -11.31
C LEU A 30 -0.98 12.95 -9.80
N ALA A 31 -2.13 12.47 -9.32
CA ALA A 31 -2.34 12.20 -7.90
C ALA A 31 -1.31 11.19 -7.35
N PHE A 32 -1.09 10.08 -8.06
CA PHE A 32 -0.01 9.14 -7.74
C PHE A 32 1.36 9.83 -7.68
N SER A 33 1.68 10.65 -8.68
CA SER A 33 2.99 11.33 -8.79
C SER A 33 3.23 12.31 -7.64
N THR A 34 2.17 12.97 -7.12
CA THR A 34 2.30 13.87 -5.98
C THR A 34 2.64 13.17 -4.67
N ALA A 35 2.30 11.89 -4.50
CA ALA A 35 2.77 11.10 -3.36
C ALA A 35 4.14 10.49 -3.62
N PHE A 36 4.36 10.02 -4.85
CA PHE A 36 5.53 9.24 -5.22
C PHE A 36 6.81 10.07 -5.34
N TYR A 37 6.71 11.30 -5.86
CA TYR A 37 7.87 12.16 -6.14
C TYR A 37 7.98 13.38 -5.22
N SER A 38 7.03 13.63 -4.32
CA SER A 38 7.04 14.85 -3.48
C SER A 38 8.30 14.99 -2.65
N ARG A 39 8.76 13.90 -2.03
CA ARG A 39 9.93 13.91 -1.14
C ARG A 39 11.20 14.29 -1.88
N ILE A 40 11.56 13.54 -2.92
CA ILE A 40 12.74 13.86 -3.73
C ILE A 40 12.64 15.25 -4.37
N PHE A 41 11.44 15.68 -4.79
CA PHE A 41 11.24 17.04 -5.28
C PHE A 41 11.58 18.08 -4.21
N CYS A 42 11.04 17.95 -3.00
CA CYS A 42 11.35 18.86 -1.89
C CYS A 42 12.83 18.82 -1.51
N SER A 43 13.45 17.64 -1.45
CA SER A 43 14.87 17.48 -1.12
C SER A 43 15.79 18.12 -2.15
N ILE A 44 15.47 18.03 -3.45
CA ILE A 44 16.31 18.61 -4.52
C ILE A 44 16.09 20.12 -4.63
N THR A 45 14.84 20.59 -4.51
CA THR A 45 14.49 22.00 -4.76
C THR A 45 14.56 22.88 -3.50
N GLY A 46 14.60 22.28 -2.31
CA GLY A 46 14.43 23.01 -1.05
C GLY A 46 12.99 23.50 -0.82
N ALA A 47 12.01 22.98 -1.56
CA ALA A 47 10.62 23.39 -1.40
C ALA A 47 10.06 22.98 -0.03
N PRO A 48 9.03 23.69 0.49
CA PRO A 48 8.50 23.46 1.83
C PRO A 48 7.99 22.02 2.02
N SER A 49 8.27 21.43 3.19
CA SER A 49 7.82 20.07 3.55
C SER A 49 6.30 19.89 3.52
N ALA A 50 5.53 20.98 3.60
CA ALA A 50 4.08 20.99 3.40
C ALA A 50 3.65 20.37 2.05
N LEU A 51 4.49 20.44 1.01
CA LEU A 51 4.23 19.80 -0.28
C LEU A 51 4.22 18.27 -0.19
N ASN A 52 4.83 17.68 0.83
CA ASN A 52 4.74 16.24 1.09
C ASN A 52 3.32 15.79 1.45
N PHE A 53 2.39 16.71 1.74
CA PHE A 53 0.98 16.41 2.00
C PHE A 53 0.05 16.75 0.83
N PHE A 54 0.60 17.27 -0.27
CA PHE A 54 -0.22 17.68 -1.43
C PHE A 54 -0.98 16.50 -2.06
N HIS A 55 -0.48 15.28 -1.87
CA HIS A 55 -1.17 14.07 -2.32
C HIS A 55 -2.57 13.91 -1.73
N PHE A 56 -2.80 14.33 -0.47
CA PHE A 56 -4.14 14.28 0.11
C PHE A 56 -5.16 15.10 -0.69
N VAL A 57 -4.75 16.29 -1.15
CA VAL A 57 -5.59 17.18 -1.96
C VAL A 57 -5.76 16.59 -3.35
N SER A 58 -4.68 16.13 -3.98
CA SER A 58 -4.71 15.64 -5.36
C SER A 58 -5.51 14.33 -5.49
N VAL A 59 -5.39 13.40 -4.54
CA VAL A 59 -6.16 12.14 -4.51
C VAL A 59 -7.64 12.43 -4.26
N SER A 60 -7.96 13.27 -3.28
CA SER A 60 -9.35 13.66 -3.00
C SER A 60 -9.98 14.36 -4.19
N PHE A 61 -9.25 15.28 -4.83
CA PHE A 61 -9.70 15.96 -6.05
C PHE A 61 -9.89 14.97 -7.22
N ALA A 62 -8.94 14.07 -7.45
CA ALA A 62 -9.06 13.05 -8.48
C ALA A 62 -10.28 12.15 -8.25
N LEU A 63 -10.58 11.79 -6.99
CA LEU A 63 -11.77 11.03 -6.63
C LEU A 63 -13.07 11.80 -6.93
N VAL A 64 -13.17 13.06 -6.52
CA VAL A 64 -14.36 13.89 -6.77
C VAL A 64 -14.60 14.04 -8.27
N VAL A 65 -13.56 14.35 -9.05
CA VAL A 65 -13.67 14.45 -10.51
C VAL A 65 -14.05 13.10 -11.12
N ALA A 66 -13.44 12.00 -10.67
CA ALA A 66 -13.77 10.65 -11.13
C ALA A 66 -15.25 10.32 -10.91
N LEU A 67 -15.79 10.59 -9.72
CA LEU A 67 -17.18 10.36 -9.37
C LEU A 67 -18.12 11.25 -10.20
N ALA A 68 -17.81 12.54 -10.33
CA ALA A 68 -18.65 13.51 -11.04
C ALA A 68 -18.69 13.28 -12.57
N THR A 69 -17.61 12.75 -13.14
CA THR A 69 -17.46 12.61 -14.60
C THR A 69 -17.58 11.18 -15.11
N SER A 70 -17.67 10.19 -14.23
CA SER A 70 -17.78 8.79 -14.66
C SER A 70 -19.05 8.55 -15.46
N ARG A 71 -18.87 7.92 -16.62
CA ARG A 71 -19.96 7.49 -17.51
C ARG A 71 -20.07 5.97 -17.56
N THR A 72 -19.60 5.26 -16.54
CA THR A 72 -19.70 3.80 -16.52
C THR A 72 -21.17 3.37 -16.52
N ARG A 73 -21.51 2.43 -17.40
CA ARG A 73 -22.85 1.81 -17.48
C ARG A 73 -22.89 0.44 -16.82
N ASP A 74 -21.76 -0.06 -16.33
CA ASP A 74 -21.73 -1.38 -15.70
C ASP A 74 -22.24 -1.33 -14.27
N ARG A 75 -23.38 -1.99 -14.05
CA ARG A 75 -24.03 -2.14 -12.74
C ARG A 75 -23.09 -2.72 -11.68
N LYS A 76 -22.20 -3.66 -12.04
CA LYS A 76 -21.27 -4.28 -11.07
C LYS A 76 -20.21 -3.29 -10.60
N GLN A 77 -19.65 -2.51 -11.53
CA GLN A 77 -18.70 -1.44 -11.23
C GLN A 77 -19.35 -0.35 -10.37
N ILE A 78 -20.57 0.10 -10.74
CA ILE A 78 -21.32 1.09 -9.96
C ILE A 78 -21.58 0.60 -8.53
N ALA A 79 -22.07 -0.64 -8.37
CA ALA A 79 -22.34 -1.22 -7.07
C ALA A 79 -21.07 -1.32 -6.20
N LEU A 80 -19.94 -1.71 -6.81
CA LEU A 80 -18.64 -1.74 -6.14
C LEU A 80 -18.19 -0.34 -5.69
N SER A 81 -18.31 0.66 -6.57
CA SER A 81 -17.96 2.04 -6.26
C SER A 81 -18.79 2.59 -5.09
N TRP A 82 -20.10 2.37 -5.10
CA TRP A 82 -20.98 2.75 -3.99
C TRP A 82 -20.66 2.00 -2.70
N THR A 83 -20.33 0.70 -2.79
CA THR A 83 -19.92 -0.09 -1.62
C THR A 83 -18.68 0.53 -0.97
N LEU A 84 -17.62 0.81 -1.75
CA LEU A 84 -16.40 1.42 -1.24
C LEU A 84 -16.64 2.83 -0.68
N LEU A 85 -17.41 3.67 -1.38
CA LEU A 85 -17.74 5.02 -0.93
C LEU A 85 -18.51 5.00 0.39
N TRP A 86 -19.52 4.14 0.52
CA TRP A 86 -20.31 4.06 1.74
C TRP A 86 -19.47 3.61 2.94
N TRP A 87 -18.61 2.61 2.76
CA TRP A 87 -17.74 2.15 3.84
C TRP A 87 -16.61 3.13 4.18
N LEU A 88 -16.15 3.96 3.23
CA LEU A 88 -15.29 5.11 3.51
C LEU A 88 -16.00 6.16 4.38
N LEU A 89 -17.28 6.43 4.11
CA LEU A 89 -18.09 7.35 4.93
C LEU A 89 -18.36 6.78 6.33
N VAL A 90 -18.62 5.47 6.44
CA VAL A 90 -18.73 4.79 7.74
C VAL A 90 -17.42 4.88 8.50
N PHE A 91 -16.28 4.68 7.83
CA PHE A 91 -14.96 4.81 8.45
C PHE A 91 -14.72 6.23 8.98
N LEU A 92 -15.01 7.27 8.18
CA LEU A 92 -14.99 8.66 8.65
C LEU A 92 -15.93 8.87 9.85
N GLY A 93 -17.14 8.32 9.81
CA GLY A 93 -18.10 8.35 10.92
C GLY A 93 -17.54 7.75 12.21
N THR A 94 -16.82 6.63 12.12
CA THR A 94 -16.15 6.03 13.30
C THR A 94 -15.04 6.91 13.85
N MET A 95 -14.29 7.61 13.00
CA MET A 95 -13.26 8.57 13.43
C MET A 95 -13.86 9.80 14.11
N VAL A 96 -14.97 10.33 13.58
CA VAL A 96 -15.71 11.43 14.20
C VAL A 96 -16.26 11.01 15.56
N ALA A 97 -16.89 9.84 15.66
CA ALA A 97 -17.39 9.31 16.93
C ALA A 97 -16.25 9.15 17.96
N SER A 98 -15.12 8.57 17.54
CA SER A 98 -13.92 8.44 18.36
C SER A 98 -13.38 9.79 18.83
N ALA A 99 -13.32 10.79 17.95
CA ALA A 99 -12.86 12.13 18.30
C ALA A 99 -13.80 12.82 19.29
N LEU A 100 -15.11 12.71 19.11
CA LEU A 100 -16.10 13.31 20.02
C LEU A 100 -16.04 12.68 21.42
N ILE A 101 -15.88 11.36 21.51
CA ILE A 101 -15.80 10.64 22.79
C ILE A 101 -14.52 11.01 23.55
N ASN A 102 -13.42 11.21 22.83
CA ASN A 102 -12.09 11.39 23.42
C ASN A 102 -11.56 12.83 23.37
N GLY A 103 -12.37 13.79 22.90
CA GLY A 103 -11.96 15.19 22.77
C GLY A 103 -10.82 15.43 21.78
N ALA A 104 -10.69 14.60 20.73
CA ALA A 104 -9.70 14.83 19.67
C ALA A 104 -10.16 15.94 18.71
N GLY A 105 -9.20 16.74 18.22
CA GLY A 105 -9.46 17.85 17.31
C GLY A 105 -10.00 17.38 15.95
N ILE A 106 -10.76 18.25 15.28
CA ILE A 106 -11.27 17.97 13.93
C ILE A 106 -10.14 17.77 12.92
N ILE A 107 -9.00 18.44 13.12
CA ILE A 107 -7.81 18.27 12.29
C ILE A 107 -7.24 16.88 12.43
N ASN A 108 -7.27 16.31 13.64
CA ASN A 108 -6.86 14.93 13.87
C ASN A 108 -7.74 13.97 13.06
N VAL A 109 -9.07 14.17 13.06
CA VAL A 109 -10.00 13.37 12.27
C VAL A 109 -9.65 13.44 10.78
N VAL A 110 -9.48 14.66 10.24
CA VAL A 110 -9.21 14.87 8.82
C VAL A 110 -7.89 14.22 8.42
N PHE A 111 -6.79 14.48 9.14
CA PHE A 111 -5.50 13.91 8.78
C PHE A 111 -5.44 12.39 8.97
N ASN A 112 -6.06 11.85 10.02
CA ASN A 112 -6.07 10.40 10.22
C ASN A 112 -6.92 9.69 9.15
N PHE A 113 -8.06 10.29 8.77
CA PHE A 113 -8.89 9.80 7.68
C PHE A 113 -8.13 9.82 6.36
N LEU A 114 -7.39 10.90 6.08
CA LEU A 114 -6.60 10.99 4.87
C LEU A 114 -5.45 9.97 4.89
N LEU A 115 -4.70 9.82 5.98
CA LEU A 115 -3.62 8.83 6.08
C LEU A 115 -4.09 7.39 5.85
N LEU A 116 -5.21 6.99 6.46
CA LEU A 116 -5.70 5.61 6.41
C LEU A 116 -6.64 5.34 5.23
N GLY A 117 -7.47 6.32 4.87
CA GLY A 117 -8.52 6.23 3.84
C GLY A 117 -8.02 6.52 2.42
N GLU A 118 -6.94 7.27 2.26
CA GLU A 118 -6.40 7.65 0.94
C GLU A 118 -6.17 6.50 -0.04
N PRO A 119 -5.54 5.35 0.32
CA PRO A 119 -5.39 4.24 -0.64
C PRO A 119 -6.72 3.71 -1.16
N PHE A 120 -7.77 3.69 -0.33
CA PHE A 120 -9.11 3.28 -0.76
C PHE A 120 -9.79 4.34 -1.62
N MET A 121 -9.61 5.63 -1.30
CA MET A 121 -10.09 6.74 -2.14
C MET A 121 -9.43 6.72 -3.52
N PHE A 122 -8.12 6.49 -3.57
CA PHE A 122 -7.36 6.40 -4.80
C PHE A 122 -7.78 5.19 -5.63
N LEU A 123 -7.94 4.03 -4.99
CA LEU A 123 -8.43 2.82 -5.63
C LEU A 123 -9.86 3.00 -6.16
N LEU A 124 -10.73 3.67 -5.41
CA LEU A 124 -12.08 4.01 -5.83
C LEU A 124 -12.05 4.93 -7.07
N ALA A 125 -11.17 5.94 -7.10
CA ALA A 125 -11.00 6.80 -8.27
C ALA A 125 -10.61 5.99 -9.51
N ILE A 126 -9.66 5.05 -9.39
CA ILE A 126 -9.27 4.15 -10.48
C ILE A 126 -10.43 3.27 -10.94
N VAL A 127 -11.17 2.66 -10.00
CA VAL A 127 -12.23 1.70 -10.29
C VAL A 127 -13.46 2.36 -10.90
N VAL A 128 -13.78 3.60 -10.52
CA VAL A 128 -14.95 4.35 -11.03
C VAL A 128 -14.81 4.71 -12.52
N ILE A 129 -13.59 4.95 -12.99
CA ILE A 129 -13.35 5.43 -14.35
C ILE A 129 -13.20 4.24 -15.33
N PRO A 130 -14.02 4.14 -16.39
CA PRO A 130 -13.78 3.15 -17.44
C PRO A 130 -12.53 3.55 -18.24
N LEU A 131 -11.47 2.73 -18.15
CA LEU A 131 -10.22 2.99 -18.88
C LEU A 131 -10.26 2.39 -20.27
N SER A 132 -9.88 3.20 -21.27
CA SER A 132 -9.63 2.68 -22.62
C SER A 132 -8.35 1.81 -22.63
N PRO A 133 -8.17 0.91 -23.62
CA PRO A 133 -6.93 0.13 -23.76
C PRO A 133 -5.67 1.00 -23.84
N ALA A 134 -5.76 2.18 -24.47
CA ALA A 134 -4.67 3.14 -24.57
C ALA A 134 -4.33 3.76 -23.21
N SER A 135 -5.35 4.22 -22.46
CA SER A 135 -5.19 4.76 -21.11
C SER A 135 -4.63 3.71 -20.14
N LEU A 136 -5.06 2.45 -20.26
CA LEU A 136 -4.56 1.34 -19.46
C LEU A 136 -3.08 1.05 -19.75
N LYS A 137 -2.70 1.05 -21.04
CA LYS A 137 -1.29 0.92 -21.45
C LYS A 137 -0.44 2.08 -20.92
N GLN A 138 -0.96 3.30 -20.96
CA GLN A 138 -0.29 4.49 -20.43
C GLN A 138 -0.10 4.39 -18.91
N MET A 139 -1.15 4.01 -18.17
CA MET A 139 -1.07 3.85 -16.71
C MET A 139 -0.03 2.79 -16.32
N ARG A 140 -0.06 1.63 -16.97
CA ARG A 140 0.96 0.58 -16.77
C ARG A 140 2.37 1.06 -17.07
N LEU A 141 2.56 1.76 -18.19
CA LEU A 141 3.87 2.30 -18.55
C LEU A 141 4.36 3.30 -17.50
N TRP A 142 3.50 4.21 -17.07
CA TRP A 142 3.84 5.21 -16.05
C TRP A 142 4.26 4.57 -14.73
N LEU A 143 3.48 3.62 -14.21
CA LEU A 143 3.80 2.92 -12.96
C LEU A 143 5.13 2.16 -13.06
N LEU A 144 5.38 1.48 -14.17
CA LEU A 144 6.63 0.74 -14.39
C LEU A 144 7.84 1.67 -14.55
N VAL A 145 7.69 2.78 -15.27
CA VAL A 145 8.74 3.80 -15.42
C VAL A 145 9.03 4.46 -14.08
N SER A 146 8.01 4.81 -13.29
CA SER A 146 8.18 5.37 -11.95
C SER A 146 8.91 4.41 -11.02
N ALA A 147 8.55 3.13 -11.01
CA ALA A 147 9.25 2.11 -10.24
C ALA A 147 10.69 1.90 -10.72
N LEU A 148 10.94 1.94 -12.03
CA LEU A 148 12.29 1.85 -12.59
C LEU A 148 13.14 3.06 -12.18
N ILE A 149 12.60 4.28 -12.23
CA ILE A 149 13.27 5.50 -11.74
C ILE A 149 13.62 5.33 -10.26
N ASN A 150 12.68 4.87 -9.43
CA ASN A 150 12.94 4.59 -8.01
C ASN A 150 14.07 3.59 -7.80
N LEU A 151 14.05 2.46 -8.52
CA LEU A 151 15.08 1.44 -8.45
C LEU A 151 16.45 2.01 -8.86
N LEU A 152 16.54 2.67 -10.02
CA LEU A 152 17.78 3.24 -10.53
C LEU A 152 18.34 4.32 -9.61
N LEU A 153 17.48 5.18 -9.07
CA LEU A 153 17.89 6.19 -8.08
C LEU A 153 18.43 5.55 -6.81
N ALA A 154 17.82 4.47 -6.31
CA ALA A 154 18.34 3.76 -5.14
C ALA A 154 19.75 3.18 -5.42
N GLN A 155 19.97 2.59 -6.60
CA GLN A 155 21.30 2.11 -6.99
C GLN A 155 22.32 3.25 -7.07
N LEU A 156 21.94 4.38 -7.68
CA LEU A 156 22.81 5.54 -7.82
C LEU A 156 23.13 6.20 -6.47
N GLN A 157 22.13 6.33 -5.59
CA GLN A 157 22.30 6.89 -4.25
C GLN A 157 23.37 6.15 -3.46
N ARG A 158 23.43 4.81 -3.54
CA ARG A 158 24.48 4.05 -2.85
C ARG A 158 25.88 4.49 -3.29
N ILE A 159 26.10 4.66 -4.60
CA ILE A 159 27.39 5.10 -5.14
C ILE A 159 27.72 6.52 -4.63
N LEU A 160 26.75 7.44 -4.72
CA LEU A 160 26.93 8.83 -4.32
C LEU A 160 27.12 9.01 -2.81
N LEU A 161 26.48 8.19 -1.98
CA LEU A 161 26.65 8.18 -0.52
C LEU A 161 28.03 7.67 -0.13
N LEU A 162 28.47 6.57 -0.74
CA LEU A 162 29.80 6.00 -0.47
C LEU A 162 30.93 6.92 -0.94
N SER A 163 30.72 7.70 -2.00
CA SER A 163 31.69 8.68 -2.48
C SER A 163 31.67 10.00 -1.69
N GLY A 164 30.72 10.18 -0.76
CA GLY A 164 30.52 11.43 -0.03
C GLY A 164 29.95 12.58 -0.86
N ASN A 165 29.44 12.32 -2.07
CA ASN A 165 28.89 13.35 -2.96
C ASN A 165 27.49 13.81 -2.52
N ILE A 166 26.75 12.94 -1.84
CA ILE A 166 25.49 13.29 -1.18
C ILE A 166 25.56 12.86 0.28
N SER A 167 24.92 13.63 1.15
CA SER A 167 24.74 13.27 2.55
C SER A 167 23.29 12.86 2.76
N ALA A 168 23.08 11.73 3.44
CA ALA A 168 21.76 11.33 3.93
C ALA A 168 21.43 11.98 5.28
N ALA A 169 22.13 13.05 5.68
CA ALA A 169 21.79 13.82 6.87
C ALA A 169 20.38 14.41 6.72
N GLY A 170 19.38 13.71 7.27
CA GLY A 170 18.06 14.28 7.52
C GLY A 170 18.10 15.30 8.64
N MET A 171 16.92 15.84 8.99
CA MET A 171 16.71 16.87 10.02
C MET A 171 17.25 16.52 11.42
N ARG A 172 17.74 15.30 11.68
CA ARG A 172 18.27 14.85 12.98
C ARG A 172 19.72 14.33 12.97
N GLY A 173 20.44 14.44 11.86
CA GLY A 173 21.85 14.04 11.78
C GLY A 173 22.09 12.54 11.55
N THR A 174 23.08 12.27 10.70
CA THR A 174 23.74 10.97 10.41
C THR A 174 22.82 9.76 10.17
N MET A 175 22.13 9.72 9.03
CA MET A 175 21.86 8.41 8.41
C MET A 175 23.17 7.92 7.79
N ASP A 176 23.51 6.65 8.02
CA ASP A 176 24.65 6.05 7.37
C ASP A 176 24.39 5.81 5.87
N ALA A 177 25.41 5.38 5.13
CA ALA A 177 25.29 5.13 3.69
C ALA A 177 24.36 3.95 3.35
N THR A 178 23.93 3.17 4.33
CA THR A 178 22.98 2.05 4.19
C THR A 178 21.54 2.55 4.32
N ASP A 179 21.22 3.26 5.41
CA ASP A 179 19.90 3.86 5.67
C ASP A 179 19.56 4.99 4.70
N GLY A 180 20.58 5.60 4.10
CA GLY A 180 20.45 6.66 3.09
C GLY A 180 19.96 6.21 1.72
N VAL A 181 19.89 4.90 1.43
CA VAL A 181 19.43 4.39 0.11
C VAL A 181 17.91 4.28 0.07
N GLN A 182 17.24 5.24 -0.57
CA GLN A 182 15.79 5.46 -0.43
C GLN A 182 15.05 5.72 -1.76
N GLY A 183 15.74 5.68 -2.90
CA GLY A 183 15.16 5.93 -4.22
C GLY A 183 14.46 7.29 -4.29
N VAL A 184 13.21 7.34 -4.77
CA VAL A 184 12.43 8.60 -4.85
C VAL A 184 11.95 9.12 -3.49
N PHE A 185 12.09 8.33 -2.43
CA PHE A 185 11.66 8.68 -1.07
C PHE A 185 12.79 9.26 -0.22
N PHE A 186 13.82 9.79 -0.89
CA PHE A 186 15.06 10.28 -0.28
C PHE A 186 14.83 11.36 0.78
N VAL A 187 15.66 11.25 1.83
CA VAL A 187 15.66 11.95 3.12
C VAL A 187 14.41 11.76 3.97
N THR A 188 13.95 10.50 4.13
CA THR A 188 12.89 10.15 5.10
C THR A 188 13.22 8.93 5.93
N GLY A 189 12.78 8.91 7.20
CA GLY A 189 13.13 7.85 8.15
C GLY A 189 12.73 6.44 7.72
N ALA A 190 11.65 6.30 6.94
CA ALA A 190 11.17 5.01 6.41
C ALA A 190 11.41 4.82 4.90
N GLY A 191 12.12 5.76 4.25
CA GLY A 191 12.21 5.84 2.78
C GLY A 191 12.82 4.60 2.13
N GLY A 192 13.81 3.97 2.77
CA GLY A 192 14.45 2.75 2.27
C GLY A 192 13.44 1.60 2.12
N TYR A 193 12.68 1.32 3.18
CA TYR A 193 11.70 0.24 3.20
C TYR A 193 10.60 0.45 2.15
N VAL A 194 10.08 1.68 2.06
CA VAL A 194 9.06 2.07 1.09
C VAL A 194 9.60 1.87 -0.33
N SER A 195 10.81 2.36 -0.60
CA SER A 195 11.46 2.26 -1.90
C SER A 195 11.68 0.80 -2.34
N ALA A 196 12.19 -0.04 -1.45
CA ALA A 196 12.44 -1.44 -1.74
C ALA A 196 11.12 -2.22 -1.93
N ALA A 197 10.09 -1.94 -1.11
CA ALA A 197 8.77 -2.56 -1.25
C ALA A 197 8.10 -2.21 -2.60
N VAL A 198 8.23 -0.96 -3.05
CA VAL A 198 7.79 -0.51 -4.38
C VAL A 198 8.51 -1.28 -5.48
N SER A 199 9.84 -1.37 -5.39
CA SER A 199 10.67 -2.08 -6.39
C SER A 199 10.33 -3.57 -6.47
N VAL A 200 10.15 -4.26 -5.33
CA VAL A 200 9.73 -5.67 -5.30
C VAL A 200 8.36 -5.86 -5.94
N SER A 201 7.38 -5.03 -5.55
CA SER A 201 6.01 -5.11 -6.07
C SER A 201 5.98 -4.90 -7.59
N ALA A 202 6.71 -3.90 -8.09
CA ALA A 202 6.81 -3.61 -9.51
C ALA A 202 7.59 -4.68 -10.28
N ALA A 203 8.68 -5.21 -9.72
CA ALA A 203 9.46 -6.27 -10.35
C ALA A 203 8.66 -7.58 -10.47
N LEU A 204 7.87 -7.95 -9.45
CA LEU A 204 6.94 -9.08 -9.53
C LEU A 204 5.87 -8.86 -10.59
N TYR A 205 5.26 -7.68 -10.65
CA TYR A 205 4.31 -7.33 -11.70
C TYR A 205 4.95 -7.45 -13.10
N PHE A 206 6.13 -6.86 -13.27
CA PHE A 206 6.88 -6.85 -14.53
C PHE A 206 7.21 -8.28 -14.99
N PHE A 207 7.71 -9.11 -14.08
CA PHE A 207 8.04 -10.49 -14.33
C PHE A 207 6.82 -11.34 -14.75
N LEU A 208 5.71 -11.19 -14.02
CA LEU A 208 4.51 -12.00 -14.19
C LEU A 208 3.65 -11.57 -15.39
N TYR A 209 3.54 -10.27 -15.69
CA TYR A 209 2.51 -9.78 -16.62
C TYR A 209 3.05 -9.09 -17.89
N VAL A 210 4.31 -8.62 -17.92
CA VAL A 210 4.86 -7.93 -19.10
C VAL A 210 5.58 -8.92 -20.03
N LYS A 211 4.82 -9.86 -20.60
CA LYS A 211 5.36 -10.96 -21.42
C LYS A 211 5.94 -10.52 -22.77
N ALA A 212 5.66 -9.30 -23.23
CA ALA A 212 6.25 -8.72 -24.44
C ALA A 212 7.77 -8.48 -24.31
N VAL A 213 8.30 -8.45 -23.08
CA VAL A 213 9.72 -8.27 -22.81
C VAL A 213 10.42 -9.63 -22.61
N PRO A 214 11.63 -9.83 -23.17
CA PRO A 214 12.41 -11.04 -22.97
C PRO A 214 12.56 -11.45 -21.50
N LEU A 215 12.63 -12.76 -21.24
CA LEU A 215 12.68 -13.30 -19.88
C LEU A 215 13.90 -12.78 -19.09
N TRP A 216 15.07 -12.64 -19.72
CA TRP A 216 16.29 -12.20 -19.06
C TRP A 216 16.19 -10.76 -18.51
N ILE A 217 15.55 -9.83 -19.24
CA ILE A 217 15.30 -8.46 -18.74
C ILE A 217 14.35 -8.48 -17.54
N ARG A 218 13.32 -9.35 -17.59
CA ARG A 218 12.39 -9.53 -16.47
C ARG A 218 13.09 -10.10 -15.23
N ILE A 219 14.01 -11.04 -15.40
CA ILE A 219 14.85 -11.58 -14.32
C ILE A 219 15.77 -10.48 -13.77
N PHE A 220 16.37 -9.65 -14.64
CA PHE A 220 17.19 -8.51 -14.22
C PHE A 220 16.43 -7.53 -13.32
N GLY A 221 15.14 -7.27 -13.61
CA GLY A 221 14.30 -6.47 -12.73
C GLY A 221 14.15 -7.05 -11.31
N LEU A 222 13.99 -8.37 -11.20
CA LEU A 222 13.94 -9.05 -9.89
C LEU A 222 15.29 -9.02 -9.17
N ILE A 223 16.39 -9.28 -9.89
CA ILE A 223 17.75 -9.18 -9.33
C ILE A 223 18.02 -7.76 -8.84
N GLY A 224 17.62 -6.75 -9.60
CA GLY A 224 17.74 -5.34 -9.20
C GLY A 224 16.98 -5.03 -7.92
N ALA A 225 15.73 -5.50 -7.79
CA ALA A 225 14.95 -5.32 -6.56
C ALA A 225 15.56 -6.04 -5.35
N ILE A 226 16.08 -7.27 -5.53
CA ILE A 226 16.79 -8.00 -4.47
C ILE A 226 18.08 -7.26 -4.09
N HIS A 227 18.85 -6.79 -5.07
CA HIS A 227 20.05 -6.01 -4.83
C HIS A 227 19.74 -4.72 -4.06
N GLN A 228 18.63 -4.04 -4.39
CA GLN A 228 18.15 -2.88 -3.64
C GLN A 228 17.91 -3.21 -2.16
N ILE A 229 17.28 -4.36 -1.85
CA ILE A 229 17.07 -4.79 -0.45
C ILE A 229 18.41 -4.90 0.28
N LEU A 230 19.42 -5.49 -0.37
CA LEU A 230 20.74 -5.68 0.21
C LEU A 230 21.46 -4.34 0.48
N ILE A 231 21.46 -3.42 -0.48
CA ILE A 231 22.19 -2.14 -0.33
C ILE A 231 21.51 -1.12 0.59
N SER A 232 20.19 -1.24 0.79
CA SER A 232 19.39 -0.39 1.68
C SER A 232 19.19 -0.99 3.08
N ASP A 233 19.75 -2.17 3.32
CA ASP A 233 19.56 -2.98 4.52
C ASP A 233 18.09 -3.24 4.94
N THR A 234 17.18 -3.31 3.98
CA THR A 234 15.73 -3.41 4.22
C THR A 234 15.24 -4.85 4.32
N LYS A 235 15.91 -5.69 5.13
CA LYS A 235 15.60 -7.13 5.30
C LYS A 235 14.12 -7.41 5.65
N GLN A 236 13.47 -6.45 6.30
CA GLN A 236 12.04 -6.46 6.64
C GLN A 236 11.14 -6.58 5.41
N VAL A 237 11.54 -6.06 4.25
CA VAL A 237 10.80 -6.16 2.99
C VAL A 237 10.77 -7.60 2.48
N LEU A 238 11.91 -8.30 2.58
CA LEU A 238 12.00 -9.71 2.23
C LEU A 238 11.16 -10.55 3.19
N LEU A 239 11.30 -10.33 4.50
CA LEU A 239 10.50 -11.01 5.52
C LEU A 239 8.99 -10.83 5.27
N THR A 240 8.57 -9.59 5.02
CA THR A 240 7.17 -9.25 4.74
C THR A 240 6.66 -9.96 3.48
N SER A 241 7.49 -10.01 2.43
CA SER A 241 7.15 -10.71 1.19
C SER A 241 7.00 -12.22 1.42
N ILE A 242 7.90 -12.85 2.19
CA ILE A 242 7.82 -14.27 2.52
C ILE A 242 6.56 -14.57 3.34
N LEU A 243 6.30 -13.79 4.40
CA LEU A 243 5.12 -13.96 5.24
C LEU A 243 3.82 -13.78 4.45
N ALA A 244 3.73 -12.75 3.60
CA ALA A 244 2.58 -12.54 2.73
C ALA A 244 2.36 -13.71 1.75
N TRP A 245 3.45 -14.28 1.23
CA TRP A 245 3.38 -15.47 0.37
C TRP A 245 2.92 -16.71 1.13
N VAL A 246 3.41 -16.93 2.35
CA VAL A 246 2.93 -18.00 3.23
C VAL A 246 1.44 -17.84 3.49
N VAL A 247 0.98 -16.65 3.89
CA VAL A 247 -0.45 -16.38 4.12
C VAL A 247 -1.25 -16.60 2.83
N LEU A 248 -0.75 -16.21 1.67
CA LEU A 248 -1.41 -16.46 0.39
C LEU A 248 -1.56 -17.96 0.11
N VAL A 249 -0.52 -18.76 0.34
CA VAL A 249 -0.58 -20.22 0.21
C VAL A 249 -1.63 -20.78 1.16
N LEU A 250 -1.65 -20.35 2.42
CA LEU A 250 -2.65 -20.77 3.42
C LEU A 250 -4.07 -20.47 2.95
N THR A 251 -4.33 -19.33 2.31
CA THR A 251 -5.67 -18.98 1.78
C THR A 251 -6.17 -19.91 0.67
N LYS A 252 -5.28 -20.70 0.06
CA LYS A 252 -5.59 -21.63 -1.03
C LYS A 252 -5.64 -23.09 -0.60
N VAL A 253 -5.26 -23.40 0.64
CA VAL A 253 -5.27 -24.79 1.08
C VAL A 253 -6.71 -25.25 1.27
N GLN A 254 -7.18 -26.10 0.36
CA GLN A 254 -8.50 -26.72 0.46
C GLN A 254 -8.53 -27.87 1.49
N ASN A 255 -7.39 -28.53 1.70
CA ASN A 255 -7.29 -29.68 2.59
C ASN A 255 -6.59 -29.30 3.90
N ILE A 256 -7.38 -28.90 4.89
CA ILE A 256 -6.89 -28.48 6.21
C ILE A 256 -6.08 -29.57 6.92
N LYS A 257 -6.40 -30.86 6.67
CA LYS A 257 -5.64 -31.98 7.25
C LYS A 257 -4.22 -32.05 6.71
N LYS A 258 -4.04 -31.82 5.40
CA LYS A 258 -2.69 -31.75 4.78
C LYS A 258 -1.90 -30.56 5.31
N LEU A 259 -2.53 -29.39 5.43
CA LEU A 259 -1.88 -28.22 6.02
C LEU A 259 -1.42 -28.49 7.45
N LEU A 260 -2.30 -29.04 8.28
CA LEU A 260 -1.96 -29.38 9.66
C LEU A 260 -0.81 -30.40 9.72
N GLY A 261 -0.82 -31.39 8.83
CA GLY A 261 0.28 -32.34 8.68
C GLY A 261 1.61 -31.66 8.34
N TYR A 262 1.62 -30.71 7.40
CA TYR A 262 2.84 -29.94 7.06
C TYR A 262 3.30 -29.04 8.20
N LEU A 263 2.38 -28.39 8.93
CA LEU A 263 2.71 -27.56 10.07
C LEU A 263 3.31 -28.39 11.21
N ILE A 264 2.75 -29.57 11.50
CA ILE A 264 3.30 -30.50 12.48
C ILE A 264 4.70 -30.96 12.05
N ALA A 265 4.87 -31.40 10.80
CA ALA A 265 6.16 -31.83 10.29
C ALA A 265 7.21 -30.71 10.34
N PHE A 266 6.83 -29.48 9.98
CA PHE A 266 7.69 -28.30 10.09
C PHE A 266 8.05 -27.99 11.54
N ALA A 267 7.08 -28.00 12.46
CA ALA A 267 7.34 -27.77 13.88
C ALA A 267 8.29 -28.82 14.48
N LEU A 268 8.12 -30.09 14.10
CA LEU A 268 9.02 -31.18 14.50
C LEU A 268 10.43 -30.98 13.92
N ALA A 269 10.54 -30.59 12.65
CA ALA A 269 11.83 -30.32 12.00
C ALA A 269 12.55 -29.13 12.66
N VAL A 270 11.86 -28.03 12.93
CA VAL A 270 12.41 -26.87 13.65
C VAL A 270 12.83 -27.27 15.06
N SER A 271 12.01 -28.03 15.78
CA SER A 271 12.34 -28.50 17.14
C SER A 271 13.57 -29.41 17.14
N ALA A 272 13.66 -30.34 16.19
CA ALA A 272 14.83 -31.21 16.02
C ALA A 272 16.09 -30.41 15.65
N PHE A 273 15.95 -29.38 14.79
CA PHE A 273 17.06 -28.49 14.44
C PHE A 273 17.53 -27.64 15.63
N VAL A 274 16.61 -27.08 16.42
CA VAL A 274 16.94 -26.33 17.65
C VAL A 274 17.64 -27.25 18.65
N TRP A 275 17.12 -28.45 18.87
CA TRP A 275 17.75 -29.46 19.73
C TRP A 275 19.16 -29.80 19.23
N ALA A 276 19.33 -30.03 17.92
CA ALA A 276 20.64 -30.29 17.32
C ALA A 276 21.61 -29.12 17.51
N ALA A 277 21.14 -27.88 17.32
CA ALA A 277 21.95 -26.67 17.52
C ALA A 277 22.42 -26.48 18.97
N GLN A 278 21.67 -26.98 19.94
CA GLN A 278 22.02 -26.90 21.37
C GLN A 278 22.88 -28.06 21.86
N ASN A 279 22.79 -29.24 21.22
CA ASN A 279 23.40 -30.48 21.75
C ASN A 279 24.51 -31.07 20.86
N LEU A 280 24.61 -30.68 19.58
CA LEU A 280 25.59 -31.23 18.64
C LEU A 280 26.62 -30.18 18.24
N GLU A 281 27.90 -30.51 18.37
CA GLU A 281 29.03 -29.63 18.04
C GLU A 281 29.00 -29.15 16.58
N ALA A 282 28.56 -30.01 15.65
CA ALA A 282 28.41 -29.70 14.23
C ALA A 282 27.43 -28.53 13.93
N PHE A 283 26.55 -28.22 14.88
CA PHE A 283 25.58 -27.12 14.77
C PHE A 283 25.88 -25.96 15.74
N SER A 284 27.05 -25.95 16.39
CA SER A 284 27.46 -24.94 17.38
C SER A 284 27.42 -23.50 16.84
N VAL A 285 27.66 -23.30 15.54
CA VAL A 285 27.53 -21.99 14.87
C VAL A 285 26.13 -21.38 15.00
N TYR A 286 25.09 -22.23 15.06
CA TYR A 286 23.71 -21.80 15.25
C TYR A 286 23.37 -21.61 16.74
N GLY A 287 24.13 -22.23 17.64
CA GLY A 287 24.01 -22.04 19.08
C GLY A 287 24.13 -20.58 19.50
N TYR A 288 24.95 -19.77 18.80
CA TYR A 288 25.05 -18.32 19.03
C TYR A 288 23.71 -17.59 18.81
N TRP A 289 22.95 -17.96 17.79
CA TRP A 289 21.66 -17.33 17.49
C TRP A 289 20.59 -17.72 18.52
N PHE A 290 20.52 -19.00 18.87
CA PHE A 290 19.58 -19.49 19.88
C PHE A 290 19.97 -19.08 21.31
N GLY A 291 21.25 -18.81 21.56
CA GLY A 291 21.77 -18.29 22.82
C GLY A 291 21.41 -16.83 23.09
N ARG A 292 20.81 -16.10 22.13
CA ARG A 292 20.27 -14.75 22.36
C ARG A 292 18.89 -14.80 23.03
N SER A 293 18.78 -15.54 24.13
CA SER A 293 17.56 -15.72 24.94
C SER A 293 16.90 -14.39 25.34
N TYR A 294 17.72 -13.35 25.56
CA TYR A 294 17.27 -11.99 25.84
C TYR A 294 16.41 -11.37 24.71
N LEU A 295 16.63 -11.74 23.43
CA LEU A 295 15.78 -11.26 22.32
C LEU A 295 14.39 -11.90 22.35
N PHE A 296 14.32 -13.15 22.82
CA PHE A 296 13.09 -13.95 22.82
C PHE A 296 12.33 -13.89 24.15
N GLY A 297 12.87 -13.20 25.16
CA GLY A 297 12.18 -12.94 26.42
C GLY A 297 12.08 -14.12 27.36
N ILE A 298 13.03 -15.06 27.26
CA ILE A 298 13.13 -16.17 28.21
C ILE A 298 13.60 -15.65 29.58
N ASP A 299 14.56 -14.72 29.59
CA ASP A 299 15.16 -14.19 30.83
C ASP A 299 14.56 -12.85 31.27
N ASP A 300 14.17 -12.01 30.31
CA ASP A 300 13.53 -10.71 30.55
C ASP A 300 12.38 -10.51 29.54
N PRO A 301 11.15 -10.93 29.90
CA PRO A 301 10.00 -10.79 29.01
C PRO A 301 9.69 -9.34 28.64
N GLN A 302 10.02 -8.35 29.49
CA GLN A 302 9.70 -6.94 29.26
C GLN A 302 10.68 -6.29 28.28
N ASN A 303 11.97 -6.60 28.37
CA ASN A 303 12.98 -6.11 27.42
C ASN A 303 13.20 -7.01 26.19
N SER A 304 12.37 -8.04 26.04
CA SER A 304 12.34 -8.89 24.85
C SER A 304 11.77 -8.19 23.63
N ALA A 305 12.01 -8.74 22.42
CA ALA A 305 11.43 -8.22 21.18
C ALA A 305 9.90 -8.10 21.23
N LEU A 306 9.22 -9.08 21.84
CA LEU A 306 7.77 -9.05 22.00
C LEU A 306 7.34 -8.10 23.12
N GLY A 307 8.09 -8.05 24.21
CA GLY A 307 7.87 -7.13 25.33
C GLY A 307 7.90 -5.68 24.88
N VAL A 308 9.01 -5.28 24.26
CA VAL A 308 9.23 -3.95 23.70
C VAL A 308 8.14 -3.57 22.72
N LYS A 309 7.75 -4.48 21.82
CA LYS A 309 6.67 -4.21 20.85
C LYS A 309 5.30 -4.08 21.49
N SER A 310 5.01 -4.94 22.48
CA SER A 310 3.75 -4.94 23.21
C SER A 310 3.59 -3.74 24.15
N GLU A 311 4.70 -3.06 24.48
CA GLU A 311 4.68 -1.90 25.38
C GLU A 311 3.81 -0.77 24.83
N GLY A 312 3.80 -0.54 23.52
CA GLY A 312 2.89 0.42 22.90
C GLY A 312 1.42 0.11 23.21
N ILE A 313 1.01 -1.16 23.13
CA ILE A 313 -0.35 -1.59 23.48
C ILE A 313 -0.62 -1.33 24.97
N ARG A 314 0.33 -1.62 25.85
CA ARG A 314 0.19 -1.38 27.30
C ARG A 314 0.03 0.10 27.62
N MET A 315 0.79 0.97 26.96
CA MET A 315 0.66 2.43 27.09
C MET A 315 -0.69 2.94 26.58
N VAL A 316 -1.25 2.34 25.53
CA VAL A 316 -2.63 2.65 25.10
C VAL A 316 -3.64 2.23 26.16
N LEU A 317 -3.52 1.01 26.69
CA LEU A 317 -4.43 0.49 27.70
C LEU A 317 -4.37 1.26 29.02
N SER A 318 -3.21 1.80 29.42
CA SER A 318 -3.08 2.62 30.63
C SER A 318 -3.87 3.94 30.56
N HIS A 319 -4.20 4.40 29.35
CA HIS A 319 -5.01 5.58 29.09
C HIS A 319 -6.50 5.28 28.84
N TYR A 320 -6.93 4.02 28.93
CA TYR A 320 -8.34 3.65 28.81
C TYR A 320 -9.06 3.96 30.12
N HIS A 321 -9.78 5.08 30.16
CA HIS A 321 -10.54 5.53 31.34
C HIS A 321 -12.04 5.21 31.28
N SER A 322 -12.54 4.74 30.13
CA SER A 322 -13.95 4.44 29.89
C SER A 322 -14.12 3.13 29.11
N PRO A 323 -15.20 2.35 29.34
CA PRO A 323 -15.56 1.22 28.49
C PRO A 323 -15.71 1.59 27.00
N LEU A 324 -16.06 2.84 26.70
CA LEU A 324 -16.16 3.33 25.32
C LEU A 324 -14.80 3.35 24.61
N ASN A 325 -13.68 3.44 25.33
CA ASN A 325 -12.34 3.40 24.74
C ASN A 325 -12.05 2.06 24.05
N TRP A 326 -12.64 0.96 24.52
CA TRP A 326 -12.51 -0.32 23.82
C TRP A 326 -13.14 -0.31 22.42
N PHE A 327 -14.26 0.41 22.28
CA PHE A 327 -14.99 0.48 21.02
C PHE A 327 -14.43 1.55 20.08
N PHE A 328 -14.03 2.69 20.63
CA PHE A 328 -13.69 3.91 19.88
C PHE A 328 -12.27 4.43 20.10
N GLY A 329 -11.43 3.73 20.86
CA GLY A 329 -10.03 4.12 21.09
C GLY A 329 -9.89 5.39 21.92
N LEU A 330 -8.76 6.08 21.75
CA LEU A 330 -8.39 7.32 22.44
C LEU A 330 -8.51 8.58 21.56
N GLY A 331 -9.03 8.44 20.34
CA GLY A 331 -9.16 9.53 19.39
C GLY A 331 -8.15 9.43 18.25
N PRO A 332 -8.52 9.88 17.04
CA PRO A 332 -7.60 9.96 15.91
C PRO A 332 -6.31 10.70 16.25
N GLY A 333 -5.15 10.14 15.89
CA GLY A 333 -3.85 10.75 16.09
C GLY A 333 -3.41 10.89 17.55
N HIS A 334 -4.04 10.20 18.50
CA HIS A 334 -3.66 10.24 19.91
C HIS A 334 -2.78 9.06 20.36
N THR A 335 -2.60 8.05 19.50
CA THR A 335 -1.87 6.82 19.87
C THR A 335 -0.67 6.53 18.95
N LEU A 336 -0.49 5.26 18.57
CA LEU A 336 0.74 4.66 18.04
C LEU A 336 0.87 4.74 16.51
N GLY A 337 -0.12 5.36 15.84
CA GLY A 337 -0.09 5.58 14.38
C GLY A 337 0.94 6.64 13.99
N ARG A 338 1.14 6.86 12.68
CA ARG A 338 2.05 7.87 12.14
C ARG A 338 1.66 9.28 12.60
N LEU A 339 0.36 9.54 12.69
CA LEU A 339 -0.16 10.84 13.06
C LEU A 339 0.23 11.22 14.50
N GLY A 340 -0.07 10.35 15.46
CA GLY A 340 0.25 10.55 16.88
C GLY A 340 1.71 10.30 17.22
N GLY A 341 2.34 9.32 16.55
CA GLY A 341 3.73 8.92 16.80
C GLY A 341 4.76 9.96 16.37
N TRP A 342 4.50 10.81 15.37
CA TRP A 342 5.42 11.91 15.05
C TRP A 342 4.81 13.07 14.27
N SER A 343 3.83 12.85 13.39
CA SER A 343 3.40 13.89 12.45
C SER A 343 2.79 15.11 13.15
N ILE A 344 1.99 14.95 14.19
CA ILE A 344 1.42 16.10 14.91
C ILE A 344 2.51 16.97 15.52
N ARG A 345 3.54 16.37 16.14
CA ARG A 345 4.63 17.10 16.78
C ARG A 345 5.58 17.74 15.77
N GLU A 346 5.93 17.03 14.69
CA GLU A 346 6.76 17.59 13.61
C GLU A 346 6.14 18.83 12.97
N TYR A 347 4.81 18.86 12.84
CA TYR A 347 4.08 19.93 12.18
C TYR A 347 3.23 20.78 13.15
N TRP A 348 3.55 20.75 14.45
CA TRP A 348 2.72 21.34 15.51
C TRP A 348 2.44 22.83 15.30
N THR A 349 3.45 23.59 14.83
CA THR A 349 3.32 25.04 14.58
C THR A 349 2.23 25.38 13.57
N ILE A 350 1.93 24.47 12.64
CA ILE A 350 0.88 24.61 11.63
C ILE A 350 -0.42 23.98 12.16
N LEU A 351 -0.35 22.74 12.65
CA LEU A 351 -1.52 21.93 12.98
C LEU A 351 -2.27 22.45 14.21
N SER A 352 -1.56 22.95 15.24
CA SER A 352 -2.19 23.51 16.44
C SER A 352 -3.12 24.69 16.14
N ARG A 353 -2.71 25.57 15.23
CA ARG A 353 -3.51 26.73 14.80
C ARG A 353 -4.78 26.35 14.04
N LEU A 354 -4.79 25.16 13.45
CA LEU A 354 -5.97 24.63 12.75
C LEU A 354 -6.91 23.88 13.70
N GLY A 355 -6.52 23.67 14.97
CA GLY A 355 -7.30 22.95 15.97
C GLY A 355 -6.91 21.48 16.12
N ALA A 356 -5.66 21.12 15.84
CA ALA A 356 -5.14 19.80 16.22
C ALA A 356 -4.91 19.71 17.73
N THR A 357 -5.20 18.55 18.30
CA THR A 357 -4.96 18.24 19.72
C THR A 357 -3.67 17.46 19.89
N ASP A 358 -3.01 17.68 21.03
CA ASP A 358 -1.71 17.08 21.34
C ASP A 358 -1.85 15.58 21.67
N PRO A 359 -1.00 14.69 21.12
CA PRO A 359 -1.12 13.26 21.39
C PRO A 359 -0.65 12.95 22.83
N PRO A 360 -1.51 12.39 23.70
CA PRO A 360 -1.17 12.15 25.10
C PRO A 360 -0.02 11.15 25.29
N LEU A 361 0.14 10.20 24.37
CA LEU A 361 1.15 9.14 24.47
C LEU A 361 2.53 9.55 23.92
N TYR A 362 2.68 10.71 23.27
CA TYR A 362 3.89 11.03 22.51
C TYR A 362 5.16 11.03 23.37
N ASP A 363 5.14 11.72 24.51
CA ASP A 363 6.34 11.88 25.34
C ASP A 363 6.72 10.55 26.02
N GLU A 364 5.73 9.77 26.44
CA GLU A 364 5.93 8.46 27.06
C GLU A 364 6.56 7.46 26.08
N ILE A 365 5.99 7.34 24.88
CA ILE A 365 6.47 6.37 23.88
C ILE A 365 7.87 6.72 23.38
N TRP A 366 8.17 7.99 23.16
CA TRP A 366 9.52 8.40 22.71
C TRP A 366 10.55 8.31 23.82
N LYS A 367 10.16 8.58 25.08
CA LYS A 367 11.03 8.31 26.22
C LYS A 367 11.38 6.82 26.31
N PHE A 368 10.40 5.94 26.10
CA PHE A 368 10.62 4.50 26.08
C PHE A 368 11.51 4.07 24.92
N ILE A 369 11.21 4.50 23.68
CA ILE A 369 12.01 4.18 22.48
C ILE A 369 13.46 4.64 22.67
N ASN A 370 13.68 5.89 23.07
CA ASN A 370 15.03 6.43 23.26
C ASN A 370 15.79 5.77 24.43
N GLY A 371 15.07 5.19 25.39
CA GLY A 371 15.64 4.44 26.51
C GLY A 371 15.86 2.95 26.21
N ASN A 372 15.37 2.44 25.07
CA ASN A 372 15.40 1.02 24.74
C ASN A 372 16.24 0.75 23.49
N TRP A 373 17.41 0.14 23.68
CA TRP A 373 18.35 -0.15 22.60
C TRP A 373 17.74 -1.01 21.48
N LEU A 374 16.83 -1.94 21.81
CA LEU A 374 16.22 -2.85 20.84
C LEU A 374 15.22 -2.10 19.94
N ALA A 375 14.44 -1.18 20.52
CA ALA A 375 13.56 -0.29 19.77
C ALA A 375 14.35 0.63 18.82
N LEU A 376 15.53 1.09 19.22
CA LEU A 376 16.40 1.91 18.36
C LEU A 376 17.10 1.11 17.26
N THR A 377 17.36 -0.18 17.49
CA THR A 377 18.13 -1.02 16.56
C THR A 377 17.28 -1.57 15.41
N THR A 378 15.98 -1.81 15.62
CA THR A 378 15.16 -2.42 14.57
C THR A 378 13.71 -1.96 14.56
N THR A 379 13.23 -1.57 13.39
CA THR A 379 11.82 -1.23 13.12
C THR A 379 10.85 -2.40 13.29
N LEU A 380 11.35 -3.65 13.42
CA LEU A 380 10.52 -4.84 13.62
C LEU A 380 9.82 -4.86 14.99
N VAL A 381 10.46 -4.27 16.00
CA VAL A 381 10.04 -4.35 17.41
C VAL A 381 9.63 -3.00 17.97
N VAL A 382 9.75 -1.93 17.18
CA VAL A 382 9.31 -0.59 17.59
C VAL A 382 7.83 -0.64 18.00
N PRO A 383 7.47 -0.10 19.18
CA PRO A 383 6.10 -0.15 19.70
C PRO A 383 5.10 0.75 18.94
N LEU A 384 5.58 1.57 18.01
CA LEU A 384 4.76 2.32 17.05
C LEU A 384 4.50 1.45 15.82
N PHE A 385 3.32 0.84 15.68
CA PHE A 385 2.97 0.08 14.49
C PHE A 385 1.51 0.23 14.08
N SER A 386 1.26 0.13 12.77
CA SER A 386 0.00 0.55 12.14
C SER A 386 -1.24 -0.12 12.75
N TRP A 387 -1.22 -1.44 13.01
CA TRP A 387 -2.39 -2.12 13.58
C TRP A 387 -2.75 -1.63 14.97
N ALA A 388 -1.76 -1.44 15.84
CA ALA A 388 -2.00 -0.90 17.18
C ALA A 388 -2.31 0.60 17.14
N GLY A 389 -1.82 1.34 16.15
CA GLY A 389 -2.22 2.73 15.90
C GLY A 389 -3.70 2.85 15.51
N ILE A 390 -4.16 2.07 14.53
CA ILE A 390 -5.58 2.08 14.10
C ILE A 390 -6.50 1.66 15.26
N TRP A 391 -6.14 0.59 15.98
CA TRP A 391 -6.90 0.15 17.14
C TRP A 391 -6.84 1.14 18.31
N GLY A 392 -5.66 1.69 18.61
CA GLY A 392 -5.50 2.65 19.69
C GLY A 392 -6.29 3.93 19.45
N ASP A 393 -6.27 4.43 18.21
CA ASP A 393 -7.01 5.63 17.83
C ASP A 393 -8.51 5.39 17.76
N LEU A 394 -8.96 4.28 17.16
CA LEU A 394 -10.36 4.10 16.72
C LEU A 394 -11.09 2.93 17.38
N GLY A 395 -10.42 2.19 18.26
CA GLY A 395 -10.94 1.01 18.95
C GLY A 395 -11.27 -0.15 18.01
N TRP A 396 -11.97 -1.15 18.55
CA TRP A 396 -12.38 -2.33 17.76
C TRP A 396 -13.36 -2.01 16.64
N VAL A 397 -14.20 -0.99 16.80
CA VAL A 397 -15.16 -0.59 15.75
C VAL A 397 -14.43 -0.03 14.54
N GLY A 398 -13.54 0.95 14.74
CA GLY A 398 -12.77 1.52 13.64
C GLY A 398 -11.83 0.51 12.97
N LEU A 399 -11.15 -0.33 13.75
CA LEU A 399 -10.34 -1.42 13.20
C LEU A 399 -11.20 -2.39 12.37
N GLY A 400 -12.38 -2.78 12.88
CA GLY A 400 -13.31 -3.65 12.17
C GLY A 400 -13.77 -3.07 10.84
N VAL A 401 -14.11 -1.78 10.80
CA VAL A 401 -14.48 -1.07 9.58
C VAL A 401 -13.32 -1.00 8.59
N TYR A 402 -12.10 -0.71 9.06
CA TYR A 402 -10.90 -0.68 8.22
C TYR A 402 -10.59 -2.07 7.61
N LEU A 403 -10.65 -3.13 8.42
CA LEU A 403 -10.48 -4.50 7.94
C LEU A 403 -11.58 -4.90 6.95
N TYR A 404 -12.82 -4.42 7.14
CA TYR A 404 -13.91 -4.67 6.21
C TYR A 404 -13.71 -3.97 4.86
N LEU A 405 -13.18 -2.74 4.84
CA LEU A 405 -12.73 -2.09 3.60
C LEU A 405 -11.67 -2.94 2.89
N GLY A 406 -10.67 -3.43 3.63
CA GLY A 406 -9.68 -4.38 3.11
C GLY A 406 -10.31 -5.66 2.55
N PHE A 407 -11.31 -6.22 3.23
CA PHE A 407 -12.05 -7.40 2.77
C PHE A 407 -12.82 -7.16 1.47
N ILE A 408 -13.44 -5.97 1.29
CA ILE A 408 -14.09 -5.60 0.03
C ILE A 408 -13.06 -5.60 -1.11
N VAL A 409 -11.89 -4.99 -0.89
CA VAL A 409 -10.80 -4.96 -1.88
C VAL A 409 -10.34 -6.40 -2.19
N TRP A 410 -10.13 -7.22 -1.17
CA TRP A 410 -9.74 -8.63 -1.34
C TRP A 410 -10.75 -9.40 -2.21
N GLN A 411 -12.04 -9.33 -1.88
CA GLN A 411 -13.07 -10.12 -2.56
C GLN A 411 -13.39 -9.62 -3.97
N ARG A 412 -13.43 -8.29 -4.16
CA ARG A 412 -13.99 -7.69 -5.39
C ARG A 412 -12.94 -7.11 -6.34
N LEU A 413 -11.74 -6.80 -5.86
CA LEU A 413 -10.67 -6.20 -6.65
C LEU A 413 -9.47 -7.13 -6.84
N CYS A 414 -9.11 -7.93 -5.83
CA CYS A 414 -7.98 -8.87 -5.92
C CYS A 414 -8.38 -10.19 -6.64
N LEU A 415 -8.60 -10.06 -7.96
CA LEU A 415 -9.04 -11.15 -8.84
C LEU A 415 -7.91 -12.13 -9.22
N ASP A 416 -6.65 -11.81 -8.91
CA ASP A 416 -5.49 -12.66 -9.17
C ASP A 416 -4.55 -12.73 -7.96
N ASP A 417 -3.63 -13.69 -8.03
CA ASP A 417 -2.69 -14.01 -6.96
C ASP A 417 -1.74 -12.87 -6.64
N LEU A 418 -1.29 -12.10 -7.64
CA LEU A 418 -0.42 -10.95 -7.39
C LEU A 418 -1.20 -9.89 -6.60
N SER A 419 -2.42 -9.57 -6.99
CA SER A 419 -3.24 -8.58 -6.28
C SER A 419 -3.53 -9.00 -4.83
N ARG A 420 -3.76 -10.30 -4.61
CA ARG A 420 -3.92 -10.88 -3.26
C ARG A 420 -2.62 -10.82 -2.47
N PHE A 421 -1.50 -11.18 -3.09
CA PHE A 421 -0.17 -11.06 -2.51
C PHE A 421 0.12 -9.62 -2.05
N LEU A 422 -0.12 -8.63 -2.91
CA LEU A 422 0.10 -7.20 -2.62
C LEU A 422 -0.80 -6.69 -1.48
N LEU A 423 -2.04 -7.19 -1.35
CA LEU A 423 -2.89 -6.84 -0.21
C LEU A 423 -2.41 -7.52 1.09
N LEU A 424 -1.91 -8.75 1.01
CA LEU A 424 -1.34 -9.45 2.16
C LEU A 424 0.00 -8.86 2.61
N THR A 425 0.81 -8.31 1.71
CA THR A 425 2.02 -7.57 2.12
C THR A 425 1.65 -6.33 2.92
N VAL A 426 0.62 -5.57 2.51
CA VAL A 426 0.07 -4.47 3.32
C VAL A 426 -0.37 -4.97 4.69
N PHE A 427 -1.09 -6.09 4.75
CA PHE A 427 -1.56 -6.65 6.02
C PHE A 427 -0.40 -7.00 6.97
N VAL A 428 0.65 -7.61 6.43
CA VAL A 428 1.84 -7.98 7.21
C VAL A 428 2.66 -6.74 7.61
N TYR A 429 2.78 -5.74 6.73
CA TYR A 429 3.40 -4.45 7.07
C TYR A 429 2.69 -3.71 8.19
N GLY A 430 1.42 -3.97 8.46
CA GLY A 430 0.74 -3.38 9.61
C GLY A 430 1.35 -3.76 10.96
N PHE A 431 2.14 -4.83 11.00
CA PHE A 431 2.94 -5.21 12.17
C PHE A 431 4.32 -4.57 12.19
N PHE A 432 4.75 -3.82 11.17
CA PHE A 432 6.10 -3.27 11.07
C PHE A 432 6.05 -1.76 10.90
N LEU A 433 6.35 -1.02 11.97
CA LEU A 433 6.23 0.44 12.00
C LEU A 433 4.85 0.91 11.50
N THR A 434 4.72 2.18 11.14
CA THR A 434 3.49 2.77 10.58
C THR A 434 3.48 2.67 9.04
N GLN A 435 3.97 1.58 8.46
CA GLN A 435 4.14 1.44 7.01
C GLN A 435 2.83 1.49 6.22
N MET A 436 1.70 1.11 6.83
CA MET A 436 0.38 1.23 6.20
C MET A 436 -0.10 2.69 6.07
N GLU A 437 0.63 3.63 6.64
CA GLU A 437 0.36 5.07 6.60
C GLU A 437 1.40 5.81 5.73
N GLU A 438 2.28 5.07 5.04
CA GLU A 438 3.23 5.62 4.07
C GLU A 438 2.59 5.73 2.67
N PRO A 439 2.30 6.94 2.18
CA PRO A 439 1.49 7.13 0.98
C PRO A 439 2.19 6.59 -0.28
N GLY A 440 3.52 6.72 -0.36
CA GLY A 440 4.32 6.19 -1.48
C GLY A 440 4.17 4.68 -1.65
N PHE A 441 4.11 3.94 -0.55
CA PHE A 441 3.87 2.49 -0.55
C PHE A 441 2.40 2.19 -0.86
N MET A 442 1.48 2.75 -0.07
CA MET A 442 0.06 2.40 -0.14
C MET A 442 -0.59 2.77 -1.47
N LEU A 443 -0.26 3.94 -2.04
CA LEU A 443 -0.76 4.34 -3.36
C LEU A 443 -0.16 3.51 -4.49
N THR A 444 1.09 3.04 -4.36
CA THR A 444 1.68 2.11 -5.33
C THR A 444 0.93 0.78 -5.33
N ILE A 445 0.65 0.22 -4.14
CA ILE A 445 -0.13 -1.02 -4.02
C ILE A 445 -1.54 -0.85 -4.59
N ALA A 446 -2.23 0.22 -4.22
CA ALA A 446 -3.55 0.55 -4.76
C ALA A 446 -3.51 0.72 -6.28
N ALA A 447 -2.49 1.37 -6.84
CA ALA A 447 -2.31 1.53 -8.28
C ALA A 447 -2.16 0.19 -9.01
N PHE A 448 -1.35 -0.73 -8.48
CA PHE A 448 -1.16 -2.06 -9.08
C PHE A 448 -2.42 -2.92 -8.98
N ILE A 449 -3.13 -2.91 -7.84
CA ILE A 449 -4.40 -3.63 -7.68
C ILE A 449 -5.44 -3.08 -8.67
N GLY A 450 -5.59 -1.75 -8.74
CA GLY A 450 -6.50 -1.09 -9.67
C GLY A 450 -6.17 -1.36 -11.14
N LEU A 451 -4.88 -1.36 -11.49
CA LEU A 451 -4.39 -1.72 -12.83
C LEU A 451 -4.76 -3.17 -13.18
N ARG A 452 -4.46 -4.12 -12.29
CA ARG A 452 -4.74 -5.56 -12.49
C ARG A 452 -6.24 -5.82 -12.62
N TRP A 453 -7.06 -5.13 -11.84
CA TRP A 453 -8.51 -5.22 -11.93
C TRP A 453 -9.02 -4.83 -13.33
N HIS A 454 -8.56 -3.69 -13.87
CA HIS A 454 -8.92 -3.26 -15.22
C HIS A 454 -8.41 -4.21 -16.30
N GLU A 455 -7.17 -4.72 -16.19
CA GLU A 455 -6.61 -5.69 -17.14
C GLU A 455 -7.43 -7.00 -17.18
N ASN A 456 -7.83 -7.53 -16.02
CA ASN A 456 -8.64 -8.75 -15.95
C ASN A 456 -10.04 -8.54 -16.51
N ARG A 457 -10.65 -7.39 -16.21
CA ARG A 457 -11.95 -7.01 -16.77
C ARG A 457 -11.91 -6.90 -18.30
N SER A 458 -10.86 -6.29 -18.83
CA SER A 458 -10.68 -6.12 -20.28
C SER A 458 -10.54 -7.48 -20.98
N LYS A 459 -9.78 -8.41 -20.40
CA LYS A 459 -9.67 -9.80 -20.89
C LYS A 459 -11.02 -10.50 -20.90
N PHE A 460 -11.81 -10.38 -19.83
CA PHE A 460 -13.13 -10.99 -19.75
C PHE A 460 -14.11 -10.43 -20.79
N GLN A 461 -14.09 -9.11 -21.02
CA GLN A 461 -14.92 -8.47 -22.04
C GLN A 461 -14.56 -8.93 -23.46
N ASN A 462 -13.25 -9.03 -23.77
CA ASN A 462 -12.79 -9.54 -25.07
C ASN A 462 -13.23 -11.00 -25.28
N TYR A 463 -13.07 -11.86 -24.28
CA TYR A 463 -13.55 -13.25 -24.34
C TYR A 463 -15.05 -13.35 -24.62
N LEU A 464 -15.88 -12.52 -23.96
CA LEU A 464 -17.32 -12.49 -24.21
C LEU A 464 -17.66 -12.00 -25.61
N TYR A 465 -16.91 -11.03 -26.14
CA TYR A 465 -17.08 -10.54 -27.50
C TYR A 465 -16.74 -11.62 -28.53
N GLU A 466 -15.59 -12.28 -28.40
CA GLU A 466 -15.17 -13.38 -29.26
C GLU A 466 -16.20 -14.52 -29.27
N ARG A 467 -16.71 -14.92 -28.10
CA ARG A 467 -17.73 -15.97 -27.99
C ARG A 467 -19.05 -15.58 -28.65
N LYS A 468 -19.47 -14.31 -28.54
CA LYS A 468 -20.68 -13.82 -29.23
C LYS A 468 -20.51 -13.82 -30.75
N SER A 469 -19.35 -13.38 -31.24
CA SER A 469 -19.03 -13.40 -32.67
C SER A 469 -19.01 -14.84 -33.22
N GLN A 470 -18.45 -15.79 -32.45
CA GLN A 470 -18.48 -17.22 -32.81
C GLN A 470 -19.91 -17.77 -32.87
N LEU A 471 -20.77 -17.45 -31.89
CA LEU A 471 -22.17 -17.88 -31.87
C LEU A 471 -22.98 -17.29 -33.04
N GLN A 472 -22.73 -16.02 -33.38
CA GLN A 472 -23.39 -15.38 -34.53
C GLN A 472 -22.94 -16.05 -35.84
N PHE A 473 -21.67 -16.41 -35.96
CA PHE A 473 -21.15 -17.10 -37.13
C PHE A 473 -21.71 -18.52 -37.25
N SER A 474 -21.82 -19.28 -36.15
CA SER A 474 -22.42 -20.63 -36.18
C SER A 474 -23.90 -20.60 -36.57
N VAL A 475 -24.66 -19.60 -36.12
CA VAL A 475 -26.07 -19.43 -36.51
C VAL A 475 -26.20 -19.09 -38.01
N LEU A 476 -25.25 -18.35 -38.58
CA LEU A 476 -25.24 -18.04 -40.01
C LEU A 476 -24.81 -19.22 -40.89
N GLN A 477 -23.93 -20.11 -40.40
CA GLN A 477 -23.46 -21.27 -41.16
C GLN A 477 -24.45 -22.43 -41.22
N ASP A 478 -25.30 -22.60 -40.20
CA ASP A 478 -26.36 -23.60 -40.21
C ASP A 478 -27.67 -23.04 -39.62
N PRO A 479 -28.45 -22.30 -40.44
CA PRO A 479 -29.75 -21.78 -40.02
C PRO A 479 -30.75 -22.89 -39.68
N SER A 480 -30.54 -24.11 -40.19
CA SER A 480 -31.45 -25.25 -40.02
C SER A 480 -31.31 -25.93 -38.66
N SER A 481 -30.18 -25.73 -37.96
CA SER A 481 -29.96 -26.20 -36.58
C SER A 481 -30.80 -25.48 -35.53
N PHE A 482 -31.42 -24.35 -35.87
CA PHE A 482 -32.32 -23.56 -35.02
C PHE A 482 -33.77 -23.69 -35.51
N SER A 483 -34.30 -24.92 -35.60
CA SER A 483 -35.75 -25.12 -35.77
C SER A 483 -36.45 -24.97 -34.41
N PRO A 484 -37.31 -23.94 -34.22
CA PRO A 484 -38.05 -23.74 -32.97
C PRO A 484 -39.24 -24.72 -32.80
N ASN A 485 -39.39 -25.72 -33.68
CA ASN A 485 -40.48 -26.68 -33.65
C ASN A 485 -40.24 -27.87 -32.71
N ARG A 486 -40.01 -27.60 -31.42
CA ARG A 486 -40.31 -28.56 -30.36
C ARG A 486 -41.18 -27.87 -29.32
N THR A 487 -42.49 -27.91 -29.57
CA THR A 487 -43.54 -27.75 -28.56
C THR A 487 -43.47 -28.89 -27.52
N PRO A 488 -44.02 -28.68 -26.31
CA PRO A 488 -43.44 -29.10 -25.02
C PRO A 488 -43.42 -30.60 -24.74
#